data_AF-A0A0D2J0Q0-F1
#
_entry.id   AF-A0A0D2J0Q0-F1
#
_cell.length_a   1.000
_cell.length_b   1.000
_cell.length_c   1.000
_cell.angle_alpha   90.00
_cell.angle_beta   90.00
_cell.angle_gamma   90.00
#
_symmetry.space_group_name_H-M   'P 1'
#
loop_
_entity.id
_entity.type
_entity.pdbx_description
1 polymer ?
#
loop_
_entity_poly.entity_id
_entity_poly.type
_entity_poly.pdbx_seq_one_letter_code
_entity_poly.pdbx_strand_id
1 'polypeptide(L)'
;MGTPYEQIRVPAQDGTLLQIDHLPDVQDLVSILESEAVPLQHWWDLARAYLAQGRAQQYLELLQSSLDPEFLKAVEDFFKRRPSFEIVLMICGIAAHHTEQYRAEPDKAAKQEHYSAALARVNAAKQEGPAEQLPWLASGALALAKGDLNSAMAEFKQAAARTHNGRPNCAGQLAQAQLHFNAGRLSEALAIYKQVLQRHPWAPAEVRLGLAACYFKAGRMDLAQAAYERCVCVFV
;
A
#
# COMPACT_ATOMS: atom_id res chain seq x y z
N MET A 1 -2.04 6.74 25.30
CA MET A 1 -1.24 7.10 24.11
C MET A 1 -2.20 7.02 22.95
N GLY A 2 -2.54 8.17 22.38
CA GLY A 2 -3.55 8.24 21.34
C GLY A 2 -3.12 7.51 20.09
N THR A 3 -4.03 6.81 19.42
CA THR A 3 -3.72 6.27 18.09
C THR A 3 -3.45 7.43 17.13
N PRO A 4 -2.56 7.30 16.12
CA PRO A 4 -2.23 8.40 15.21
C PRO A 4 -3.42 8.92 14.37
N TYR A 5 -4.60 8.33 14.53
CA TYR A 5 -5.84 8.67 13.84
C TYR A 5 -6.80 9.56 14.67
N GLU A 6 -6.43 9.95 15.89
CA GLU A 6 -7.36 10.60 16.82
C GLU A 6 -7.81 12.02 16.43
N GLN A 7 -7.19 12.68 15.45
CA GLN A 7 -7.67 13.94 14.87
C GLN A 7 -7.21 14.09 13.41
N ILE A 8 -7.96 13.53 12.45
CA ILE A 8 -7.71 13.86 11.03
C ILE A 8 -8.23 15.27 10.78
N ARG A 9 -7.34 16.15 10.33
CA ARG A 9 -7.66 17.53 9.97
C ARG A 9 -7.68 17.68 8.46
N VAL A 10 -8.84 18.02 7.92
CA VAL A 10 -9.03 18.23 6.49
C VAL A 10 -9.08 19.74 6.22
N PRO A 11 -8.29 20.26 5.27
CA PRO A 11 -8.36 21.68 4.90
C PRO A 11 -9.67 21.96 4.15
N ALA A 12 -10.45 22.91 4.66
CA ALA A 12 -11.62 23.47 4.00
C ALA A 12 -11.24 24.68 3.12
N GLN A 13 -12.13 25.08 2.21
CA GLN A 13 -11.87 26.18 1.27
C GLN A 13 -11.67 27.54 1.96
N ASP A 14 -12.34 27.73 3.10
CA ASP A 14 -12.24 28.93 3.94
C ASP A 14 -11.00 28.93 4.85
N GLY A 15 -10.16 27.88 4.79
CA GLY A 15 -8.99 27.70 5.63
C GLY A 15 -9.28 27.07 6.99
N THR A 16 -10.54 26.72 7.28
CA THR A 16 -10.92 25.97 8.48
C THR A 16 -10.37 24.54 8.40
N LEU A 17 -10.01 23.96 9.55
CA LEU A 17 -9.64 22.55 9.64
C LEU A 17 -10.82 21.76 10.18
N LEU A 18 -11.38 20.87 9.36
CA LEU A 18 -12.42 19.95 9.80
C LEU A 18 -11.77 18.87 10.69
N GLN A 19 -12.17 18.81 11.97
CA GLN A 19 -11.75 17.74 12.89
C GLN A 19 -12.70 16.55 12.73
N ILE A 20 -12.15 15.40 12.35
CA ILE A 20 -12.93 14.16 12.25
C ILE A 20 -12.51 13.24 13.39
N ASP A 21 -13.05 13.52 14.56
CA ASP A 21 -12.82 12.74 15.79
C ASP A 21 -13.59 11.40 15.76
N HIS A 22 -14.74 11.41 15.07
CA HIS A 22 -15.53 10.25 14.71
C HIS A 22 -15.92 10.36 13.25
N LEU A 23 -15.47 9.42 12.42
CA LEU A 23 -15.84 9.41 11.01
C LEU A 23 -17.36 9.27 10.88
N PRO A 24 -18.04 10.19 10.15
CA PRO A 24 -19.48 10.19 10.03
C PRO A 24 -19.97 9.00 9.18
N ASP A 25 -21.20 9.06 8.69
CA ASP A 25 -21.58 8.20 7.58
C ASP A 25 -20.73 8.54 6.34
N VAL A 26 -20.49 7.55 5.49
CA VAL A 26 -19.65 7.74 4.32
C VAL A 26 -20.28 8.70 3.30
N GLN A 27 -21.61 8.74 3.18
CA GLN A 27 -22.29 9.65 2.25
C GLN A 27 -22.20 11.11 2.70
N ASP A 28 -22.33 11.34 4.01
CA ASP A 28 -22.13 12.66 4.60
C ASP A 28 -20.69 13.12 4.38
N LEU A 29 -19.72 12.22 4.59
CA LEU A 29 -18.32 12.53 4.37
C LEU A 29 -18.04 12.88 2.91
N VAL A 30 -18.51 12.06 1.96
CA VAL A 30 -18.34 12.31 0.52
C VAL A 30 -18.90 13.69 0.16
N SER A 31 -20.11 14.00 0.62
CA SER A 31 -20.75 15.30 0.37
C SER A 31 -19.90 16.48 0.86
N ILE A 32 -19.33 16.38 2.07
CA ILE A 32 -18.45 17.40 2.64
C ILE A 32 -17.16 17.54 1.84
N LEU A 33 -16.52 16.42 1.50
CA LEU A 33 -15.24 16.43 0.80
C LEU A 33 -15.37 16.99 -0.62
N GLU A 34 -16.49 16.70 -1.29
CA GLU A 34 -16.83 17.26 -2.60
C GLU A 34 -17.12 18.76 -2.52
N SER A 35 -17.97 19.19 -1.57
CA SER A 35 -18.34 20.61 -1.44
C SER A 35 -17.12 21.49 -1.12
N GLU A 36 -16.21 20.98 -0.28
CA GLU A 36 -14.98 21.66 0.10
C GLU A 36 -13.84 21.46 -0.90
N ALA A 37 -14.07 20.79 -2.03
CA ALA A 37 -13.04 20.47 -3.05
C ALA A 37 -11.75 19.90 -2.43
N VAL A 38 -11.89 18.98 -1.48
CA VAL A 38 -10.75 18.47 -0.71
C VAL A 38 -9.83 17.62 -1.61
N PRO A 39 -8.50 17.83 -1.58
CA PRO A 39 -7.56 17.00 -2.35
C PRO A 39 -7.67 15.52 -2.00
N LEU A 40 -7.63 14.64 -3.02
CA LEU A 40 -7.73 13.18 -2.92
C LEU A 40 -6.76 12.53 -1.93
N GLN A 41 -5.63 13.16 -1.62
CA GLN A 41 -4.73 12.66 -0.57
C GLN A 41 -5.45 12.49 0.77
N HIS A 42 -6.34 13.42 1.14
CA HIS A 42 -7.08 13.34 2.41
C HIS A 42 -8.19 12.28 2.36
N TRP A 43 -8.79 12.05 1.19
CA TRP A 43 -9.74 10.96 0.99
C TRP A 43 -9.11 9.61 1.33
N TRP A 44 -7.84 9.41 0.94
CA TRP A 44 -7.09 8.18 1.25
C TRP A 44 -6.85 8.03 2.75
N ASP A 45 -6.46 9.11 3.43
CA ASP A 45 -6.22 9.10 4.87
C ASP A 45 -7.50 8.77 5.65
N LEU A 46 -8.64 9.34 5.23
CA LEU A 46 -9.96 9.06 5.80
C LEU A 46 -10.44 7.63 5.51
N ALA A 47 -10.23 7.14 4.29
CA ALA A 47 -10.53 5.76 3.94
C ALA A 47 -9.76 4.79 4.85
N ARG A 48 -8.44 5.00 5.02
CA ARG A 48 -7.63 4.18 5.93
C ARG A 48 -8.11 4.25 7.37
N ALA A 49 -8.65 5.38 7.81
CA ALA A 49 -9.22 5.52 9.14
C ALA A 49 -10.53 4.72 9.30
N TYR A 50 -11.40 4.65 8.27
CA TYR A 50 -12.53 3.71 8.29
C TYR A 50 -12.04 2.27 8.42
N LEU A 51 -11.04 1.88 7.63
CA LEU A 51 -10.50 0.52 7.67
C LEU A 51 -9.89 0.17 9.05
N ALA A 52 -9.18 1.12 9.68
CA ALA A 52 -8.62 0.94 11.02
C ALA A 52 -9.70 0.73 12.10
N GLN A 53 -10.94 1.21 11.87
CA GLN A 53 -12.10 0.99 12.74
C GLN A 53 -12.89 -0.29 12.37
N GLY A 54 -12.38 -1.12 11.45
CA GLY A 54 -13.08 -2.31 10.95
C GLY A 54 -14.24 -2.00 10.00
N ARG A 55 -14.41 -0.75 9.59
CA ARG A 55 -15.49 -0.27 8.70
C ARG A 55 -15.10 -0.44 7.23
N ALA A 56 -14.92 -1.70 6.81
CA ALA A 56 -14.42 -2.03 5.47
C ALA A 56 -15.38 -1.63 4.33
N GLN A 57 -16.69 -1.67 4.59
CA GLN A 57 -17.72 -1.25 3.64
C GLN A 57 -17.56 0.25 3.31
N GLN A 58 -17.50 1.10 4.34
CA GLN A 58 -17.32 2.55 4.19
C GLN A 58 -15.97 2.91 3.57
N TYR A 59 -14.90 2.15 3.89
CA TYR A 59 -13.62 2.27 3.19
C TYR A 59 -13.81 2.08 1.68
N LEU A 60 -14.48 1.01 1.23
CA LEU A 60 -14.68 0.75 -0.18
C LEU A 60 -15.58 1.78 -0.85
N GLU A 61 -16.68 2.17 -0.21
CA GLU A 61 -17.61 3.18 -0.72
C GLU A 61 -16.89 4.52 -0.93
N LEU A 62 -16.07 4.96 0.04
CA LEU A 62 -15.30 6.19 -0.09
C LEU A 62 -14.29 6.12 -1.25
N LEU A 63 -13.57 4.99 -1.38
CA LEU A 63 -12.64 4.80 -2.50
C LEU A 63 -13.36 4.78 -3.85
N GLN A 64 -14.56 4.18 -3.93
CA GLN A 64 -15.35 4.14 -5.15
C GLN A 64 -15.87 5.53 -5.53
N SER A 65 -16.42 6.28 -4.58
CA SER A 65 -16.85 7.67 -4.80
C SER A 65 -15.68 8.55 -5.27
N SER A 66 -14.50 8.38 -4.66
CA SER A 66 -13.30 9.13 -5.06
C SER A 66 -12.80 8.82 -6.49
N LEU A 67 -13.27 7.72 -7.08
CA LEU A 67 -12.92 7.26 -8.42
C LEU A 67 -14.04 7.46 -9.45
N ASP A 68 -15.11 8.16 -9.08
CA ASP A 68 -16.16 8.53 -10.03
C ASP A 68 -15.58 9.37 -11.19
N PRO A 69 -15.87 9.04 -12.46
CA PRO A 69 -15.29 9.76 -13.60
C PRO A 69 -15.66 11.24 -13.68
N GLU A 70 -16.87 11.61 -13.29
CA GLU A 70 -17.33 13.00 -13.33
C GLU A 70 -16.65 13.79 -12.20
N PHE A 71 -16.57 13.20 -11.01
CA PHE A 71 -15.82 13.76 -9.89
C PHE A 71 -14.34 13.95 -10.22
N LEU A 72 -13.66 12.91 -10.74
CA LEU A 72 -12.24 12.99 -11.10
C LEU A 72 -11.96 14.06 -12.15
N LYS A 73 -12.88 14.24 -13.11
CA LYS A 73 -12.78 15.31 -14.09
C LYS A 73 -12.90 16.69 -13.42
N ALA A 74 -13.86 16.87 -12.51
CA ALA A 74 -14.01 18.11 -11.76
C ALA A 74 -12.77 18.44 -10.90
N VAL A 75 -12.18 17.43 -10.26
CA VAL A 75 -10.91 17.56 -9.51
C VAL A 75 -9.76 17.97 -10.42
N GLU A 76 -9.60 17.31 -11.58
CA GLU A 76 -8.57 17.65 -12.56
C GLU A 76 -8.74 19.08 -13.10
N ASP A 77 -9.98 19.49 -13.38
CA ASP A 77 -10.32 20.83 -13.84
C ASP A 77 -10.08 21.89 -12.75
N PHE A 78 -10.36 21.58 -11.48
CA PHE A 78 -10.16 22.50 -10.36
C PHE A 78 -8.68 22.69 -10.04
N PHE A 79 -7.94 21.59 -9.85
CA PHE A 79 -6.51 21.62 -9.49
C PHE A 79 -5.57 21.77 -10.68
N LYS A 80 -6.10 21.80 -11.91
CA LYS A 80 -5.33 21.89 -13.18
C LYS A 80 -4.27 20.80 -13.31
N ARG A 81 -4.52 19.65 -12.69
CA ARG A 81 -3.61 18.50 -12.66
C ARG A 81 -4.38 17.23 -12.37
N ARG A 82 -4.13 16.20 -13.17
CA ARG A 82 -4.60 14.84 -12.87
C ARG A 82 -3.89 14.29 -11.63
N PRO A 83 -4.61 13.89 -10.57
CA PRO A 83 -4.05 13.34 -9.34
C PRO A 83 -3.73 11.84 -9.51
N SER A 84 -2.93 11.49 -10.52
CA SER A 84 -2.71 10.09 -10.93
C SER A 84 -2.10 9.21 -9.82
N PHE A 85 -1.25 9.77 -8.97
CA PHE A 85 -0.68 9.01 -7.85
C PHE A 85 -1.78 8.60 -6.85
N GLU A 86 -2.63 9.54 -6.46
CA GLU A 86 -3.74 9.29 -5.54
C GLU A 86 -4.76 8.33 -6.17
N ILE A 87 -5.10 8.50 -7.45
CA ILE A 87 -5.97 7.56 -8.19
C ILE A 87 -5.38 6.14 -8.13
N VAL A 88 -4.07 5.99 -8.38
CA VAL A 88 -3.37 4.70 -8.25
C VAL A 88 -3.47 4.13 -6.84
N LEU A 89 -3.31 4.95 -5.79
CA LEU A 89 -3.49 4.52 -4.39
C LEU A 89 -4.90 3.94 -4.18
N MET A 90 -5.95 4.65 -4.60
CA MET A 90 -7.33 4.22 -4.40
C MET A 90 -7.63 2.91 -5.15
N ILE A 91 -7.23 2.82 -6.42
CA ILE A 91 -7.45 1.61 -7.22
C ILE A 91 -6.71 0.41 -6.61
N CYS A 92 -5.46 0.60 -6.17
CA CYS A 92 -4.69 -0.45 -5.50
C CYS A 92 -5.28 -0.83 -4.14
N GLY A 93 -5.87 0.12 -3.41
CA GLY A 93 -6.59 -0.12 -2.16
C GLY A 93 -7.81 -1.04 -2.35
N ILE A 94 -8.59 -0.83 -3.41
CA ILE A 94 -9.71 -1.72 -3.79
C ILE A 94 -9.18 -3.08 -4.25
N ALA A 95 -8.10 -3.11 -5.05
CA ALA A 95 -7.49 -4.36 -5.49
C ALA A 95 -6.98 -5.21 -4.32
N ALA A 96 -6.36 -4.57 -3.31
CA ALA A 96 -5.89 -5.24 -2.10
C ALA A 96 -7.05 -5.84 -1.31
N HIS A 97 -8.16 -5.11 -1.16
CA HIS A 97 -9.36 -5.65 -0.51
C HIS A 97 -9.87 -6.92 -1.21
N HIS A 98 -10.05 -6.89 -2.53
CA HIS A 98 -10.46 -8.08 -3.27
C HIS A 98 -9.43 -9.21 -3.20
N THR A 99 -8.14 -8.90 -3.09
CA THR A 99 -7.09 -9.91 -2.89
C THR A 99 -7.22 -10.60 -1.53
N GLU A 100 -7.56 -9.87 -0.47
CA GLU A 100 -7.81 -10.47 0.84
C GLU A 100 -9.11 -11.28 0.86
N GLN A 101 -10.19 -10.79 0.23
CA GLN A 101 -11.41 -11.57 0.07
C GLN A 101 -11.17 -12.86 -0.72
N TYR A 102 -10.37 -12.80 -1.80
CA TYR A 102 -9.93 -13.98 -2.54
C TYR A 102 -9.23 -15.01 -1.66
N ARG A 103 -8.37 -14.57 -0.72
CA ARG A 103 -7.68 -15.48 0.21
C ARG A 103 -8.63 -16.14 1.18
N ALA A 104 -9.56 -15.36 1.75
CA ALA A 104 -10.50 -15.82 2.76
C ALA A 104 -11.64 -16.67 2.19
N GLU A 105 -12.05 -16.42 0.95
CA GLU A 105 -13.23 -17.03 0.35
C GLU A 105 -13.04 -18.53 0.04
N PRO A 106 -13.85 -19.43 0.65
CA PRO A 106 -13.85 -20.85 0.35
C PRO A 106 -14.62 -21.22 -0.92
N ASP A 107 -15.69 -20.49 -1.28
CA ASP A 107 -16.49 -20.79 -2.46
C ASP A 107 -15.71 -20.49 -3.74
N LYS A 108 -15.67 -21.43 -4.68
CA LYS A 108 -14.85 -21.31 -5.89
C LYS A 108 -15.34 -20.20 -6.82
N ALA A 109 -16.65 -20.00 -6.93
CA ALA A 109 -17.22 -19.02 -7.85
C ALA A 109 -17.02 -17.60 -7.32
N ALA A 110 -17.38 -17.35 -6.06
CA ALA A 110 -17.15 -16.07 -5.37
C ALA A 110 -15.65 -15.74 -5.29
N LYS A 111 -14.80 -16.75 -5.03
CA LYS A 111 -13.35 -16.58 -5.06
C LYS A 111 -12.88 -16.14 -6.45
N GLN A 112 -13.37 -16.75 -7.53
CA GLN A 112 -13.00 -16.36 -8.88
C GLN A 112 -13.45 -14.93 -9.24
N GLU A 113 -14.59 -14.48 -8.71
CA GLU A 113 -15.07 -13.10 -8.86
C GLU A 113 -14.15 -12.09 -8.14
N HIS A 114 -13.72 -12.38 -6.92
CA HIS A 114 -12.74 -11.54 -6.23
C HIS A 114 -11.40 -11.49 -6.95
N TYR A 115 -10.95 -12.61 -7.52
CA TYR A 115 -9.73 -12.63 -8.33
C TYR A 115 -9.86 -11.74 -9.58
N SER A 116 -10.96 -11.87 -10.33
CA SER A 116 -11.17 -11.09 -11.55
C SER A 116 -11.29 -9.59 -11.24
N ALA A 117 -12.00 -9.23 -10.17
CA ALA A 117 -12.11 -7.87 -9.69
C ALA A 117 -10.74 -7.29 -9.28
N ALA A 118 -9.94 -8.02 -8.49
CA ALA A 118 -8.60 -7.59 -8.10
C ALA A 118 -7.69 -7.39 -9.33
N LEU A 119 -7.71 -8.33 -10.27
CA LEU A 119 -6.89 -8.28 -11.48
C LEU A 119 -7.27 -7.08 -12.37
N ALA A 120 -8.57 -6.82 -12.55
CA ALA A 120 -9.05 -5.68 -13.31
C ALA A 120 -8.56 -4.35 -12.69
N ARG A 121 -8.65 -4.21 -11.37
CA ARG A 121 -8.17 -3.02 -10.64
C ARG A 121 -6.66 -2.86 -10.76
N VAL A 122 -5.88 -3.92 -10.57
CA VAL A 122 -4.42 -3.88 -10.77
C VAL A 122 -4.06 -3.40 -12.18
N ASN A 123 -4.73 -3.93 -13.22
CA ASN A 123 -4.46 -3.53 -14.59
C ASN A 123 -4.83 -2.07 -14.85
N ALA A 124 -5.96 -1.59 -14.33
CA ALA A 124 -6.34 -0.18 -14.40
C ALA A 124 -5.31 0.72 -13.70
N ALA A 125 -4.82 0.33 -12.52
CA ALA A 125 -3.80 1.10 -11.80
C ALA A 125 -2.46 1.12 -12.55
N LYS A 126 -2.08 0.02 -13.22
CA LYS A 126 -0.89 -0.03 -14.08
C LYS A 126 -1.00 0.91 -15.28
N GLN A 127 -2.21 1.08 -15.84
CA GLN A 127 -2.47 2.00 -16.94
C GLN A 127 -2.45 3.46 -16.47
N GLU A 128 -3.05 3.76 -15.31
CA GLU A 128 -3.06 5.11 -14.74
C GLU A 128 -1.65 5.58 -14.34
N GLY A 129 -0.84 4.70 -13.72
CA GLY A 129 0.50 5.03 -13.24
C GLY A 129 1.57 4.03 -13.66
N PRO A 130 1.97 3.96 -14.95
CA PRO A 130 2.99 3.03 -15.47
C PRO A 130 4.34 3.10 -14.75
N ALA A 131 4.68 4.26 -14.17
CA ALA A 131 5.93 4.53 -13.45
C ALA A 131 5.82 4.32 -11.93
N GLU A 132 4.61 4.14 -11.39
CA GLU A 132 4.40 3.93 -9.96
C GLU A 132 4.71 2.50 -9.56
N GLN A 133 5.31 2.22 -8.41
CA GLN A 133 5.63 0.85 -8.03
C GLN A 133 4.40 0.07 -7.50
N LEU A 134 3.41 0.78 -6.97
CA LEU A 134 2.34 0.19 -6.15
C LEU A 134 1.46 -0.81 -6.92
N PRO A 135 1.04 -0.55 -8.17
CA PRO A 135 0.25 -1.51 -8.93
C PRO A 135 0.97 -2.85 -9.18
N TRP A 136 2.30 -2.84 -9.29
CA TRP A 136 3.11 -4.03 -9.48
C TRP A 136 3.30 -4.79 -8.17
N LEU A 137 3.41 -4.07 -7.03
CA LEU A 137 3.33 -4.68 -5.71
C LEU A 137 1.98 -5.37 -5.49
N ALA A 138 0.88 -4.69 -5.82
CA ALA A 138 -0.46 -5.26 -5.72
C ALA A 138 -0.63 -6.48 -6.63
N SER A 139 -0.13 -6.41 -7.87
CA SER A 139 -0.10 -7.55 -8.81
C SER A 139 0.67 -8.75 -8.26
N GLY A 140 1.85 -8.51 -7.67
CA GLY A 140 2.64 -9.56 -7.05
C GLY A 140 1.96 -10.15 -5.82
N ALA A 141 1.31 -9.34 -4.98
CA ALA A 141 0.53 -9.81 -3.84
C ALA A 141 -0.68 -10.67 -4.24
N LEU A 142 -1.35 -10.33 -5.35
CA LEU A 142 -2.42 -11.13 -5.94
C LEU A 142 -1.88 -12.46 -6.50
N ALA A 143 -0.73 -12.44 -7.17
CA ALA A 143 -0.08 -13.67 -7.64
C ALA A 143 0.32 -14.59 -6.48
N LEU A 144 0.85 -14.03 -5.38
CA LEU A 144 1.12 -14.80 -4.15
C LEU A 144 -0.15 -15.38 -3.55
N ALA A 145 -1.25 -14.63 -3.54
CA ALA A 145 -2.53 -15.13 -3.05
C ALA A 145 -3.00 -16.36 -3.84
N LYS A 146 -2.77 -16.36 -5.16
CA LYS A 146 -3.05 -17.49 -6.05
C LYS A 146 -2.05 -18.65 -5.90
N GLY A 147 -0.95 -18.45 -5.20
CA GLY A 147 0.15 -19.43 -5.07
C GLY A 147 1.14 -19.42 -6.23
N ASP A 148 1.07 -18.45 -7.14
CA ASP A 148 2.00 -18.32 -8.28
C ASP A 148 3.23 -17.51 -7.89
N LEU A 149 4.23 -18.21 -7.35
CA LEU A 149 5.48 -17.57 -6.89
C LEU A 149 6.31 -16.99 -8.05
N ASN A 150 6.21 -17.56 -9.25
CA ASN A 150 7.00 -17.11 -10.40
C ASN A 150 6.46 -15.78 -10.92
N SER A 151 5.14 -15.69 -11.11
CA SER A 151 4.48 -14.43 -11.47
C SER A 151 4.67 -13.37 -10.38
N ALA A 152 4.56 -13.75 -9.10
CA ALA A 152 4.82 -12.81 -8.00
C ALA A 152 6.24 -12.22 -8.06
N MET A 153 7.26 -13.07 -8.26
CA MET A 153 8.64 -12.61 -8.41
C MET A 153 8.82 -11.65 -9.59
N ALA A 154 8.22 -11.98 -10.75
CA ALA A 154 8.28 -11.13 -11.93
C ALA A 154 7.66 -9.74 -11.68
N GLU A 155 6.50 -9.70 -11.02
CA GLU A 155 5.82 -8.45 -10.68
C GLU A 155 6.61 -7.63 -9.64
N PHE A 156 7.20 -8.26 -8.62
CA PHE A 156 8.04 -7.53 -7.66
C PHE A 156 9.34 -7.00 -8.28
N LYS A 157 9.89 -7.70 -9.28
CA LYS A 157 11.02 -7.17 -10.07
C LYS A 157 10.61 -5.92 -10.86
N GLN A 158 9.41 -5.91 -11.42
CA GLN A 158 8.85 -4.72 -12.07
C GLN A 158 8.62 -3.57 -11.06
N ALA A 159 8.09 -3.86 -9.87
CA ALA A 159 7.93 -2.87 -8.82
C ALA A 159 9.27 -2.24 -8.39
N ALA A 160 10.32 -3.04 -8.25
CA ALA A 160 11.66 -2.57 -7.85
C ALA A 160 12.34 -1.66 -8.89
N ALA A 161 11.87 -1.65 -10.14
CA ALA A 161 12.37 -0.77 -11.20
C ALA A 161 11.60 0.56 -11.31
N ARG A 162 10.64 0.80 -10.42
CA ARG A 162 9.70 1.92 -10.45
C ARG A 162 9.82 2.79 -9.20
N THR A 163 9.15 3.95 -9.25
CA THR A 163 9.17 4.93 -8.16
C THR A 163 7.88 4.93 -7.37
N HIS A 164 7.87 5.60 -6.23
CA HIS A 164 6.66 5.88 -5.46
C HIS A 164 6.46 7.39 -5.41
N ASN A 165 5.45 7.89 -6.10
CA ASN A 165 5.20 9.33 -6.26
C ASN A 165 6.47 10.08 -6.72
N GLY A 166 7.14 9.54 -7.75
CA GLY A 166 8.39 10.07 -8.29
C GLY A 166 9.63 9.90 -7.40
N ARG A 167 9.53 9.24 -6.23
CA ARG A 167 10.67 9.01 -5.32
C ARG A 167 11.17 7.57 -5.38
N PRO A 168 12.48 7.32 -5.24
CA PRO A 168 13.01 5.97 -5.07
C PRO A 168 12.39 5.29 -3.84
N ASN A 169 12.01 4.03 -3.99
CA ASN A 169 11.43 3.24 -2.91
C ASN A 169 11.91 1.78 -3.01
N CYS A 170 12.14 1.15 -1.87
CA CYS A 170 12.70 -0.20 -1.80
C CYS A 170 11.66 -1.31 -1.64
N ALA A 171 10.36 -1.00 -1.55
CA ALA A 171 9.30 -1.98 -1.30
C ALA A 171 9.30 -3.15 -2.29
N GLY A 172 9.53 -2.90 -3.59
CA GLY A 172 9.66 -3.96 -4.60
C GLY A 172 10.85 -4.89 -4.36
N GLN A 173 11.97 -4.36 -3.87
CA GLN A 173 13.15 -5.16 -3.52
C GLN A 173 12.89 -5.97 -2.25
N LEU A 174 12.25 -5.38 -1.25
CA LEU A 174 11.89 -6.06 0.00
C LEU A 174 10.92 -7.22 -0.24
N ALA A 175 9.94 -7.05 -1.14
CA ALA A 175 9.03 -8.12 -1.53
C ALA A 175 9.76 -9.30 -2.19
N GLN A 176 10.76 -9.04 -3.04
CA GLN A 176 11.64 -10.09 -3.58
C GLN A 176 12.44 -10.79 -2.48
N ALA A 177 13.06 -10.02 -1.58
CA ALA A 177 13.84 -10.58 -0.47
C ALA A 177 12.99 -11.51 0.41
N GLN A 178 11.76 -11.10 0.73
CA GLN A 178 10.81 -11.92 1.49
C GLN A 178 10.46 -13.21 0.76
N LEU A 179 10.29 -13.16 -0.57
CA LEU A 179 10.00 -14.34 -1.38
C LEU A 179 11.17 -15.33 -1.40
N HIS A 180 12.41 -14.85 -1.51
CA HIS A 180 13.61 -15.68 -1.36
C HIS A 180 13.75 -16.26 0.05
N PHE A 181 13.48 -15.48 1.09
CA PHE A 181 13.52 -15.94 2.48
C PHE A 181 12.52 -17.07 2.76
N ASN A 182 11.29 -16.93 2.25
CA ASN A 182 10.24 -17.93 2.38
C ASN A 182 10.61 -19.21 1.63
N ALA A 183 11.27 -19.09 0.47
CA ALA A 183 11.78 -20.23 -0.28
C ALA A 183 13.08 -20.85 0.28
N GLY A 184 13.57 -20.38 1.44
CA GLY A 184 14.80 -20.88 2.06
C GLY A 184 16.10 -20.43 1.37
N ARG A 185 16.01 -19.56 0.35
CA ARG A 185 17.16 -19.03 -0.38
C ARG A 185 17.75 -17.82 0.35
N LEU A 186 18.31 -18.10 1.54
CA LEU A 186 18.76 -17.08 2.49
C LEU A 186 19.90 -16.21 1.96
N SER A 187 20.79 -16.77 1.12
CA SER A 187 21.89 -16.01 0.50
C SER A 187 21.39 -14.89 -0.40
N GLU A 188 20.39 -15.17 -1.24
CA GLU A 188 19.77 -14.19 -2.13
C GLU A 188 19.01 -13.13 -1.33
N ALA A 189 18.22 -13.54 -0.32
CA ALA A 189 17.52 -12.61 0.55
C ALA A 189 18.49 -11.66 1.28
N LEU A 190 19.57 -12.19 1.86
CA LEU A 190 20.62 -11.40 2.51
C LEU A 190 21.28 -10.39 1.57
N ALA A 191 21.55 -10.78 0.32
CA ALA A 191 22.14 -9.90 -0.68
C ALA A 191 21.22 -8.70 -0.97
N ILE A 192 19.92 -8.95 -1.14
CA ILE A 192 18.93 -7.90 -1.40
C ILE A 192 18.79 -6.96 -0.19
N TYR A 193 18.63 -7.49 1.03
CA TYR A 193 18.51 -6.65 2.23
C TYR A 193 19.74 -5.74 2.44
N LYS A 194 20.95 -6.27 2.22
CA LYS A 194 22.19 -5.47 2.29
C LYS A 194 22.21 -4.37 1.23
N GLN A 195 21.84 -4.70 -0.01
CA GLN A 195 21.77 -3.73 -1.10
C GLN A 195 20.76 -2.61 -0.82
N VAL A 196 19.59 -2.95 -0.24
CA VAL A 196 18.58 -1.97 0.17
C VAL A 196 19.13 -1.03 1.22
N LEU A 197 19.75 -1.55 2.29
CA LEU A 197 20.30 -0.71 3.37
C LEU A 197 21.47 0.17 2.92
N GLN A 198 22.24 -0.27 1.92
CA GLN A 198 23.30 0.56 1.30
C GLN A 198 22.71 1.73 0.50
N ARG A 199 21.64 1.49 -0.27
CA ARG A 199 21.00 2.51 -1.13
C ARG A 199 20.04 3.42 -0.36
N HIS A 200 19.43 2.88 0.69
CA HIS A 200 18.45 3.56 1.54
C HIS A 200 18.89 3.43 3.01
N PRO A 201 19.90 4.19 3.46
CA PRO A 201 20.33 4.14 4.87
C PRO A 201 19.22 4.51 5.86
N TRP A 202 18.29 5.36 5.41
CA TRP A 202 17.08 5.80 6.11
C TRP A 202 15.91 4.81 6.02
N ALA A 203 16.13 3.60 5.48
CA ALA A 203 15.08 2.59 5.44
C ALA A 203 14.55 2.27 6.85
N PRO A 204 13.25 1.95 6.99
CA PRO A 204 12.63 1.63 8.28
C PRO A 204 13.33 0.48 9.03
N ALA A 205 13.15 0.42 10.35
CA ALA A 205 13.77 -0.60 11.20
C ALA A 205 13.38 -2.02 10.78
N GLU A 206 12.19 -2.19 10.21
CA GLU A 206 11.65 -3.43 9.67
C GLU A 206 12.54 -4.04 8.59
N VAL A 207 13.27 -3.22 7.82
CA VAL A 207 14.24 -3.71 6.83
C VAL A 207 15.44 -4.37 7.50
N ARG A 208 15.91 -3.79 8.61
CA ARG A 208 17.00 -4.37 9.42
C ARG A 208 16.50 -5.62 10.15
N LEU A 209 15.23 -5.67 10.55
CA LEU A 209 14.60 -6.85 11.13
C LEU A 209 14.59 -8.02 10.14
N GLY A 210 14.24 -7.76 8.87
CA GLY A 210 14.31 -8.77 7.80
C GLY A 210 15.74 -9.31 7.60
N LEU A 211 16.75 -8.44 7.66
CA LEU A 211 18.16 -8.86 7.62
C LEU A 211 18.54 -9.73 8.83
N ALA A 212 18.13 -9.34 10.03
CA ALA A 212 18.39 -10.08 11.26
C ALA A 212 17.74 -11.48 11.23
N ALA A 213 16.48 -11.56 10.78
CA ALA A 213 15.76 -12.81 10.60
C ALA A 213 16.47 -13.75 9.61
N CYS A 214 17.04 -13.20 8.52
CA CYS A 214 17.84 -13.97 7.58
C CYS A 214 19.11 -14.56 8.24
N TYR A 215 19.82 -13.78 9.05
CA TYR A 215 21.01 -14.29 9.78
C TYR A 215 20.66 -15.37 10.78
N PHE A 216 19.56 -15.17 11.52
CA PHE A 216 19.07 -16.14 12.49
C PHE A 216 18.73 -17.48 11.80
N LYS A 217 17.96 -17.44 10.71
CA LYS A 217 17.58 -18.65 9.95
C LYS A 217 18.79 -19.30 9.25
N ALA A 218 19.86 -18.55 9.00
CA ALA A 218 21.13 -19.06 8.48
C ALA A 218 22.08 -19.61 9.56
N GLY A 219 21.66 -19.62 10.83
CA GLY A 219 22.47 -20.10 11.97
C GLY A 219 23.59 -19.16 12.40
N ARG A 220 23.63 -17.91 11.89
CA ARG A 220 24.67 -16.92 12.21
C ARG A 220 24.24 -16.06 13.40
N MET A 221 24.28 -16.65 14.59
CA MET A 221 23.73 -16.04 15.81
C MET A 221 24.37 -14.71 16.18
N ASP A 222 25.70 -14.60 16.11
CA ASP A 222 26.41 -13.35 16.46
C ASP A 222 25.98 -12.17 15.57
N LEU A 223 25.83 -12.42 14.26
CA LEU A 223 25.38 -11.42 13.30
C LEU A 223 23.90 -11.09 13.45
N ALA A 224 23.08 -12.08 13.81
CA ALA A 224 21.66 -11.89 14.07
C ALA A 224 21.48 -10.98 15.29
N GLN A 225 22.15 -11.27 16.39
CA GLN A 225 22.09 -10.46 17.61
C GLN A 225 22.51 -9.01 17.34
N ALA A 226 23.67 -8.80 16.72
CA ALA A 226 24.15 -7.45 16.41
C ALA A 226 23.21 -6.69 15.45
N ALA A 227 22.46 -7.39 14.59
CA ALA A 227 21.45 -6.78 13.73
C ALA A 227 20.16 -6.44 14.49
N TYR A 228 19.69 -7.31 15.38
CA TYR A 228 18.53 -7.06 16.24
C TYR A 228 18.78 -5.89 17.20
N GLU A 229 19.95 -5.83 17.84
CA GLU A 229 20.33 -4.71 18.73
C GLU A 229 20.28 -3.37 17.98
N ARG A 230 20.75 -3.35 16.73
CA ARG A 230 20.67 -2.17 15.86
C ARG A 230 19.25 -1.81 15.42
N CYS A 231 18.30 -2.74 15.43
CA CYS A 231 16.89 -2.43 15.17
C CYS A 231 16.26 -1.70 16.36
N VAL A 232 16.60 -2.12 17.57
CA VAL A 232 16.05 -1.56 18.82
C VAL A 232 16.67 -0.20 19.15
N CYS A 233 17.97 -0.01 18.89
CA CYS A 233 18.68 1.22 19.23
C CYS A 233 18.27 2.44 18.39
N VAL A 234 17.59 2.26 17.26
CA VAL A 234 17.07 3.36 16.41
C VAL A 234 15.83 4.03 17.02
N PHE A 235 15.30 3.54 18.14
CA PHE A 235 14.13 4.08 18.85
C PHE A 235 14.46 5.04 20.02
N VAL A 236 15.65 5.62 20.07
CA VAL A 236 16.05 6.65 21.06
C VAL A 236 16.42 7.95 20.36
#